data_AF-A0A4S4M3Z6-F1
#
_entry.id   AF-A0A4S4M3Z6-F1
#
_cell.length_a   1.000
_cell.length_b   1.000
_cell.length_c   1.000
_cell.angle_alpha   90.00
_cell.angle_beta   90.00
_cell.angle_gamma   90.00
#
_symmetry.space_group_name_H-M   'P 1'
#
loop_
_entity.id
_entity.type
_entity.pdbx_description
1 polymer ?
#
loop_
_entity_poly.entity_id
_entity_poly.type
_entity_poly.pdbx_seq_one_letter_code
_entity_poly.pdbx_strand_id
1 'polypeptide(L)'
;MNKLGVEELADVKRFKNSRFYTLQQNLEKHIGAAMAKHQGTISMYARKYNVMCKEMQSLITKGQAPKNAIALLEIKLEGLFKMDIDHSIWHNLGFNDADVEVPRWLADESIRNGIRYWLELDRCEEELDRLRFERCGLQEWFMVDWQGLRCVKEKVSEHSIMHQLNLCEVQMLNILIK
;
A
#
# COMPACT_ATOMS: atom_id res chain seq x y z
N MET A 1 -14.88 41.99 29.88
CA MET A 1 -14.52 40.55 29.75
C MET A 1 -13.04 40.42 30.09
N ASN A 2 -12.72 39.79 31.21
CA ASN A 2 -11.40 39.85 31.86
C ASN A 2 -10.33 39.10 31.05
N LYS A 3 -9.18 39.76 30.82
CA LYS A 3 -7.97 39.17 30.21
C LYS A 3 -7.51 37.88 30.90
N LEU A 4 -7.74 37.77 32.22
CA LEU A 4 -7.49 36.56 33.02
C LEU A 4 -8.22 35.31 32.52
N GLY A 5 -9.45 35.44 31.99
CA GLY A 5 -10.20 34.28 31.49
C GLY A 5 -9.71 33.77 30.14
N VAL A 6 -8.98 34.59 29.36
CA VAL A 6 -8.48 34.20 28.03
C VAL A 6 -7.16 33.43 28.14
N GLU A 7 -6.28 33.81 29.08
CA GLU A 7 -5.05 33.07 29.38
C GLU A 7 -5.35 31.70 30.02
N GLU A 8 -6.27 31.63 30.99
CA GLU A 8 -6.68 30.35 31.58
C GLU A 8 -7.27 29.39 30.53
N LEU A 9 -8.08 29.89 29.60
CA LEU A 9 -8.61 29.09 28.50
C LEU A 9 -7.52 28.61 27.53
N ALA A 10 -6.47 29.41 27.29
CA ALA A 10 -5.35 29.03 26.44
C ALA A 10 -4.47 27.95 27.10
N ASP A 11 -4.23 28.06 28.41
CA ASP A 11 -3.45 27.07 29.16
C ASP A 11 -4.22 25.75 29.34
N VAL A 12 -5.53 25.79 29.57
CA VAL A 12 -6.36 24.58 29.57
C VAL A 12 -6.36 23.90 28.20
N LYS A 13 -6.38 24.66 27.10
CA LYS A 13 -6.25 24.11 25.74
C LYS A 13 -4.87 23.48 25.51
N ARG A 14 -3.78 24.15 25.89
CA ARG A 14 -2.41 23.62 25.80
C ARG A 14 -2.24 22.34 26.62
N PHE A 15 -2.76 22.31 27.84
CA PHE A 15 -2.69 21.14 28.72
C PHE A 15 -3.49 19.95 28.18
N LYS A 16 -4.70 20.19 27.66
CA LYS A 16 -5.50 19.16 26.98
C LYS A 16 -4.81 18.62 25.73
N ASN A 17 -4.18 19.49 24.93
CA ASN A 17 -3.44 19.08 23.73
C ASN A 17 -2.20 18.25 24.09
N SER A 18 -1.47 18.63 25.14
CA SER A 18 -0.31 17.88 25.66
C SER A 18 -0.71 16.51 26.21
N ARG A 19 -1.82 16.42 26.97
CA ARG A 19 -2.37 15.13 27.43
C ARG A 19 -2.83 14.24 26.29
N PHE A 20 -3.50 14.82 25.29
CA PHE A 20 -3.93 14.07 24.10
C PHE A 20 -2.73 13.48 23.34
N TYR A 21 -1.68 14.27 23.13
CA TYR A 21 -0.44 13.83 22.49
C TYR A 21 0.26 12.71 23.29
N THR A 22 0.35 12.86 24.62
CA THR A 22 0.94 11.84 25.50
C THR A 22 0.12 10.54 25.49
N LEU A 23 -1.21 10.65 25.50
CA LEU A 23 -2.11 9.49 25.41
C LEU A 23 -1.93 8.77 24.08
N GLN A 24 -1.87 9.51 22.96
CA GLN A 24 -1.62 8.96 21.64
C GLN A 24 -0.27 8.22 21.58
N GLN A 25 0.81 8.82 22.09
CA GLN A 25 2.11 8.15 22.15
C GLN A 25 2.09 6.87 23.00
N ASN A 26 1.37 6.87 24.12
CA ASN A 26 1.24 5.67 24.94
C ASN A 26 0.42 4.59 24.22
N LEU A 27 -0.64 4.97 23.51
CA LEU A 27 -1.43 4.07 22.68
C LEU A 27 -0.57 3.45 21.57
N GLU A 28 0.19 4.27 20.85
CA GLU A 28 1.12 3.84 19.80
C GLU A 28 2.17 2.85 20.34
N LYS A 29 2.72 3.10 21.53
CA LYS A 29 3.64 2.17 22.21
C LYS A 29 2.97 0.84 22.54
N HIS A 30 1.76 0.86 23.09
CA HIS A 30 1.02 -0.35 23.43
C HIS A 30 0.66 -1.17 22.19
N ILE A 31 0.21 -0.50 21.13
CA ILE A 31 -0.07 -1.13 19.82
C ILE A 31 1.23 -1.72 19.26
N GLY A 32 2.33 -0.97 19.25
CA GLY A 32 3.62 -1.44 18.76
C GLY A 32 4.13 -2.67 19.53
N ALA A 33 4.01 -2.67 20.85
CA ALA A 33 4.41 -3.82 21.68
C ALA A 33 3.54 -5.06 21.43
N ALA A 34 2.21 -4.87 21.29
CA ALA A 34 1.31 -5.96 20.93
C ALA A 34 1.64 -6.51 19.53
N MET A 35 1.85 -5.64 18.54
CA MET A 35 2.24 -6.02 17.18
C MET A 35 3.56 -6.80 17.17
N ALA A 36 4.59 -6.32 17.87
CA ALA A 36 5.88 -7.02 17.95
C ALA A 36 5.74 -8.42 18.55
N LYS A 37 4.91 -8.57 19.60
CA LYS A 37 4.61 -9.88 20.20
C LYS A 37 3.94 -10.81 19.19
N HIS A 38 2.90 -10.33 18.50
CA HIS A 38 2.19 -11.10 17.48
C HIS A 38 3.11 -11.49 16.31
N GLN A 39 3.93 -10.57 15.81
CA GLN A 39 4.91 -10.84 14.77
C GLN A 39 5.93 -11.90 15.20
N GLY A 40 6.41 -11.84 16.45
CA GLY A 40 7.28 -12.87 17.01
C GLY A 40 6.62 -14.25 17.05
N THR A 41 5.37 -14.33 17.52
CA THR A 41 4.60 -15.58 17.56
C THR A 41 4.33 -16.15 16.18
N ILE A 42 3.91 -15.32 15.22
CA ILE A 42 3.67 -15.75 13.83
C ILE A 42 4.96 -16.23 13.18
N SER A 43 6.07 -15.52 13.38
CA SER A 43 7.40 -15.92 12.87
C SER A 43 7.84 -17.27 13.43
N MET A 44 7.56 -17.53 14.70
CA MET A 44 7.83 -18.84 15.32
C MET A 44 7.02 -19.95 14.66
N TYR A 45 5.72 -19.74 14.41
CA TYR A 45 4.88 -20.71 13.72
C TYR A 45 5.34 -20.95 12.28
N ALA A 46 5.67 -19.89 11.54
CA ALA A 46 6.20 -20.00 10.18
C ALA A 46 7.50 -20.82 10.13
N ARG A 47 8.41 -20.63 11.10
CA ARG A 47 9.61 -21.47 11.25
C ARG A 47 9.27 -22.94 11.49
N LYS A 48 8.35 -23.22 12.41
CA LYS A 48 7.91 -24.59 12.73
C LYS A 48 7.31 -25.27 11.50
N TYR A 49 6.48 -24.53 10.75
CA TYR A 49 5.92 -25.00 9.49
C TYR A 49 7.02 -25.33 8.45
N ASN A 50 8.02 -24.46 8.28
CA ASN A 50 9.12 -24.74 7.34
C ASN A 50 9.93 -25.98 7.72
N VAL A 51 10.10 -26.26 9.02
CA VAL A 51 10.72 -27.51 9.48
C VAL A 51 9.90 -28.72 9.02
N MET A 52 8.57 -28.69 9.20
CA MET A 52 7.68 -29.77 8.74
C MET A 52 7.73 -29.94 7.21
N CYS A 53 7.81 -28.84 6.44
CA CYS A 53 7.95 -28.91 4.99
C CYS A 53 9.23 -29.67 4.59
N LYS A 54 10.35 -29.42 5.28
CA LYS A 54 11.62 -30.12 5.05
C LYS A 54 11.54 -31.59 5.43
N GLU A 55 10.85 -31.92 6.53
CA GLU A 55 10.60 -33.31 6.93
C GLU A 55 9.77 -34.05 5.89
N MET A 56 8.68 -33.44 5.39
CA MET A 56 7.87 -34.01 4.31
C MET A 56 8.69 -34.22 3.04
N GLN A 57 9.51 -33.24 2.64
CA GLN A 57 10.41 -33.37 1.49
C GLN A 57 11.40 -34.53 1.68
N SER A 58 11.94 -34.70 2.90
CA SER A 58 12.81 -35.83 3.25
C SER A 58 12.11 -37.18 3.09
N LEU A 59 10.87 -37.31 3.57
CA LEU A 59 10.08 -38.54 3.47
C LEU A 59 9.73 -38.88 2.01
N ILE A 60 9.39 -37.87 1.20
CA ILE A 60 9.14 -38.03 -0.24
C ILE A 60 10.41 -38.52 -0.94
N THR A 61 11.56 -37.90 -0.65
CA THR A 61 12.85 -38.27 -1.26
C THR A 61 13.27 -39.68 -0.89
N LYS A 62 12.94 -40.13 0.33
CA LYS A 62 13.19 -41.50 0.81
C LYS A 62 12.20 -42.53 0.27
N GLY A 63 11.18 -42.12 -0.50
CA GLY A 63 10.14 -43.01 -1.02
C GLY A 63 9.20 -43.56 0.07
N GLN A 64 9.17 -42.92 1.24
CA GLN A 64 8.32 -43.31 2.38
C GLN A 64 6.98 -42.55 2.40
N ALA A 65 6.77 -41.64 1.46
CA ALA A 65 5.54 -40.89 1.32
C ALA A 65 4.52 -41.62 0.41
N PRO A 66 3.22 -41.32 0.54
CA PRO A 66 2.20 -41.80 -0.39
C PRO A 66 2.53 -41.48 -1.85
N LYS A 67 1.99 -42.28 -2.78
CA LYS A 67 2.13 -42.03 -4.23
C LYS A 67 1.60 -40.63 -4.55
N ASN A 68 2.34 -39.90 -5.38
CA ASN A 68 2.04 -38.51 -5.78
C ASN A 68 2.04 -37.47 -4.64
N ALA A 69 2.62 -37.78 -3.48
CA ALA A 69 2.79 -36.79 -2.43
C ALA A 69 3.70 -35.63 -2.89
N ILE A 70 3.19 -34.41 -2.77
CA ILE A 70 3.91 -33.17 -3.07
C ILE A 70 4.24 -32.49 -1.73
N ALA A 71 5.49 -32.07 -1.55
CA ALA A 71 5.88 -31.33 -0.35
C ALA A 71 5.25 -29.92 -0.38
N LEU A 72 4.83 -29.47 0.79
CA LEU A 72 4.36 -28.10 0.99
C LEU A 72 5.49 -27.09 0.75
N LEU A 73 5.15 -25.92 0.20
CA LEU A 73 6.13 -24.84 -0.05
C LEU A 73 6.51 -24.14 1.27
N GLU A 74 7.80 -23.89 1.46
CA GLU A 74 8.31 -23.10 2.60
C GLU A 74 7.84 -21.64 2.53
N ILE A 75 7.49 -21.09 3.70
CA ILE A 75 7.16 -19.68 3.88
C ILE A 75 8.45 -18.88 3.94
N LYS A 76 8.61 -17.92 3.03
CA LYS A 76 9.68 -16.92 3.12
C LYS A 76 9.43 -16.04 4.34
N LEU A 77 10.37 -16.06 5.28
CA LEU A 77 10.29 -15.23 6.50
C LEU A 77 10.64 -13.76 6.20
N GLU A 78 11.49 -13.55 5.20
CA GLU A 78 11.83 -12.23 4.69
C GLU A 78 10.59 -11.59 4.06
N GLY A 79 10.19 -10.41 4.56
CA GLY A 79 9.01 -9.72 4.05
C GLY A 79 7.67 -10.35 4.46
N LEU A 80 7.66 -11.32 5.38
CA LEU A 80 6.42 -11.98 5.83
C LEU A 80 5.35 -11.00 6.32
N PHE A 81 5.75 -9.90 6.96
CA PHE A 81 4.84 -8.85 7.44
C PHE A 81 4.69 -7.66 6.49
N LYS A 82 5.45 -7.65 5.39
CA LYS A 82 5.23 -6.71 4.28
C LYS A 82 4.05 -7.18 3.40
N MET A 83 3.69 -8.47 3.49
CA MET A 83 2.53 -9.15 2.87
C MET A 83 2.10 -8.54 1.55
N ASP A 84 2.88 -8.81 0.52
CA ASP A 84 2.49 -8.51 -0.86
C ASP A 84 1.46 -9.56 -1.35
N ILE A 85 0.65 -9.17 -2.35
CA ILE A 85 -0.39 -10.03 -2.96
C ILE A 85 0.27 -11.27 -3.60
N ASP A 86 1.52 -11.13 -4.08
CA ASP A 86 2.28 -12.22 -4.69
C ASP A 86 2.99 -13.16 -3.70
N HIS A 87 2.78 -13.00 -2.38
CA HIS A 87 3.48 -13.83 -1.40
C HIS A 87 3.08 -15.31 -1.50
N SER A 88 4.06 -16.20 -1.45
CA SER A 88 3.86 -17.66 -1.54
C SER A 88 2.92 -18.26 -0.49
N ILE A 89 2.65 -17.56 0.63
CA ILE A 89 1.74 -18.03 1.68
C ILE A 89 0.30 -18.20 1.19
N TRP A 90 -0.07 -17.52 0.10
CA TRP A 90 -1.40 -17.60 -0.49
C TRP A 90 -1.58 -18.81 -1.43
N HIS A 91 -0.53 -19.59 -1.68
CA HIS A 91 -0.60 -20.75 -2.57
C HIS A 91 -1.02 -22.01 -1.79
N ASN A 92 -2.23 -22.53 -2.04
CA ASN A 92 -2.73 -23.79 -1.47
C ASN A 92 -2.20 -25.02 -2.21
N LEU A 93 -0.88 -25.19 -2.29
CA LEU A 93 -0.28 -26.41 -2.86
C LEU A 93 -0.05 -27.45 -1.77
N GLY A 94 -0.55 -28.68 -1.98
CA GLY A 94 -0.26 -29.86 -1.15
C GLY A 94 -1.25 -30.18 -0.01
N PHE A 95 -2.40 -29.49 0.05
CA PHE A 95 -3.51 -29.82 0.95
C PHE A 95 -4.66 -30.60 0.29
N ASN A 96 -4.55 -30.93 -1.00
CA ASN A 96 -5.59 -31.69 -1.69
C ASN A 96 -5.47 -33.19 -1.36
N ASP A 97 -6.61 -33.84 -1.12
CA ASP A 97 -6.69 -35.29 -1.02
C ASP A 97 -6.14 -35.93 -2.30
N ALA A 98 -5.32 -36.98 -2.15
CA ALA A 98 -4.54 -37.60 -3.23
C ALA A 98 -5.40 -38.17 -4.39
N ASP A 99 -6.71 -38.28 -4.21
CA ASP A 99 -7.65 -38.86 -5.18
C ASP A 99 -8.40 -37.82 -6.03
N VAL A 100 -8.15 -36.51 -5.84
CA VAL A 100 -8.80 -35.46 -6.65
C VAL A 100 -7.86 -35.01 -7.76
N GLU A 101 -8.31 -35.15 -9.01
CA GLU A 101 -7.58 -34.64 -10.18
C GLU A 101 -7.42 -33.12 -10.06
N VAL A 102 -6.16 -32.68 -9.84
CA VAL A 102 -5.85 -31.27 -9.62
C VAL A 102 -6.01 -30.50 -10.93
N PRO A 103 -6.81 -29.43 -10.97
CA PRO A 103 -6.98 -28.63 -12.17
C PRO A 103 -5.64 -28.14 -12.72
N ARG A 104 -5.48 -28.16 -14.05
CA ARG A 104 -4.23 -27.75 -14.71
C ARG A 104 -3.78 -26.34 -14.36
N TRP A 105 -4.70 -25.40 -14.16
CA TRP A 105 -4.37 -24.04 -13.73
C TRP A 105 -3.74 -23.98 -12.33
N LEU A 106 -3.88 -25.02 -11.51
CA LEU A 106 -3.27 -25.12 -10.19
C LEU A 106 -1.98 -25.97 -10.20
N ALA A 107 -1.96 -27.04 -10.99
CA ALA A 107 -0.85 -28.00 -11.06
C ALA A 107 0.28 -27.61 -12.03
N ASP A 108 -0.04 -26.93 -13.14
CA ASP A 108 0.90 -26.61 -14.20
C ASP A 108 1.46 -25.18 -14.02
N GLU A 109 2.76 -25.10 -13.76
CA GLU A 109 3.47 -23.84 -13.55
C GLU A 109 3.43 -22.93 -14.79
N SER A 110 3.44 -23.50 -15.99
CA SER A 110 3.38 -22.71 -17.22
C SER A 110 2.02 -22.02 -17.38
N ILE A 111 0.94 -22.71 -17.01
CA ILE A 111 -0.42 -22.17 -17.04
C ILE A 111 -0.57 -21.10 -15.97
N ARG A 112 -0.04 -21.31 -14.76
CA ARG A 112 -0.06 -20.28 -13.70
C ARG A 112 0.65 -19.01 -14.11
N ASN A 113 1.85 -19.13 -14.68
CA ASN A 113 2.59 -17.97 -15.15
C ASN A 113 1.87 -17.30 -16.33
N GLY A 114 1.27 -18.07 -17.24
CA GLY A 114 0.41 -17.53 -18.31
C GLY A 114 -0.75 -16.68 -17.78
N ILE A 115 -1.49 -17.19 -16.78
CA ILE A 115 -2.57 -16.44 -16.13
C ILE A 115 -2.04 -15.17 -15.47
N ARG A 116 -0.92 -15.25 -14.74
CA ARG A 116 -0.30 -14.07 -14.10
C ARG A 116 0.08 -13.00 -15.12
N TYR A 117 0.73 -13.38 -16.22
CA TYR A 117 1.12 -12.43 -17.27
C TYR A 117 -0.09 -11.81 -17.97
N TRP A 118 -1.15 -12.59 -18.16
CA TRP A 118 -2.39 -12.08 -18.76
C TRP A 118 -3.07 -11.05 -17.85
N LEU A 119 -3.18 -11.32 -16.55
CA LEU A 119 -3.72 -10.36 -15.57
C LEU A 119 -2.84 -9.11 -15.41
N GLU A 120 -1.53 -9.24 -15.60
CA GLU A 120 -0.62 -8.11 -15.57
C GLU A 120 -0.80 -7.21 -16.80
N LEU A 121 -1.02 -7.80 -17.96
CA LEU A 121 -1.36 -7.06 -19.18
C LEU A 121 -2.67 -6.28 -19.00
N ASP A 122 -3.73 -6.93 -18.52
CA ASP A 122 -5.02 -6.27 -18.25
C ASP A 122 -4.85 -5.09 -17.29
N ARG A 123 -4.07 -5.26 -16.20
CA ARG A 123 -3.78 -4.17 -15.26
C ARG A 123 -3.00 -3.03 -15.91
N CYS A 124 -2.06 -3.33 -16.80
CA CYS A 124 -1.35 -2.30 -17.54
C CYS A 124 -2.29 -1.51 -18.46
N GLU A 125 -3.27 -2.18 -19.09
CA GLU A 125 -4.29 -1.52 -19.91
C GLU A 125 -5.20 -0.61 -19.07
N GLU A 126 -5.70 -1.11 -17.93
CA GLU A 126 -6.48 -0.32 -16.97
C GLU A 126 -5.73 0.91 -16.47
N GLU A 127 -4.45 0.76 -16.12
CA GLU A 127 -3.61 1.86 -15.65
C GLU A 127 -3.35 2.89 -16.75
N LEU A 128 -3.16 2.46 -18.00
CA LEU A 128 -3.05 3.38 -19.14
C LEU A 128 -4.33 4.21 -19.32
N ASP A 129 -5.49 3.59 -19.19
CA ASP A 129 -6.76 4.31 -19.27
C ASP A 129 -6.93 5.29 -18.11
N ARG A 130 -6.60 4.88 -16.88
CA ARG A 130 -6.57 5.79 -15.71
C ARG A 130 -5.65 6.98 -15.96
N LEU A 131 -4.41 6.76 -16.40
CA LEU A 131 -3.45 7.82 -16.68
C LEU A 131 -3.94 8.76 -17.79
N ARG A 132 -4.66 8.25 -18.80
CA ARG A 132 -5.29 9.10 -19.82
C ARG A 132 -6.35 10.01 -19.21
N PHE A 133 -7.21 9.48 -18.35
CA PHE A 133 -8.21 10.28 -17.65
C PHE A 133 -7.58 11.32 -16.74
N GLU A 134 -6.58 10.95 -15.94
CA GLU A 134 -5.87 11.88 -15.06
C GLU A 134 -5.17 12.99 -15.85
N ARG A 135 -4.50 12.63 -16.96
CA ARG A 135 -3.87 13.61 -17.86
C ARG A 135 -4.91 14.60 -18.42
N CYS A 136 -6.03 14.10 -18.94
CA CYS A 136 -7.10 14.97 -19.45
C CYS A 136 -7.64 15.88 -18.35
N GLY A 137 -7.91 15.35 -17.16
CA GLY A 137 -8.38 16.13 -16.02
C GLY A 137 -7.40 17.22 -15.59
N LEU A 138 -6.10 16.92 -15.56
CA LEU A 138 -5.06 17.91 -15.26
C LEU A 138 -4.97 19.01 -16.32
N GLN A 139 -5.09 18.66 -17.60
CA GLN A 139 -5.09 19.62 -18.71
C GLN A 139 -6.33 20.52 -18.67
N GLU A 140 -7.51 19.96 -18.44
CA GLU A 140 -8.75 20.71 -18.31
C GLU A 140 -8.70 21.67 -17.11
N TRP A 141 -8.27 21.18 -15.95
CA TRP A 141 -8.10 21.99 -14.75
C TRP A 141 -7.12 23.15 -15.00
N PHE A 142 -5.96 22.87 -15.60
CA PHE A 142 -4.98 23.90 -15.93
C PHE A 142 -5.57 24.97 -16.87
N MET A 143 -6.31 24.56 -17.90
CA MET A 143 -6.91 25.48 -18.86
C MET A 143 -7.93 26.41 -18.20
N VAL A 144 -8.77 25.88 -17.31
CA VAL A 144 -9.75 26.67 -16.56
C VAL A 144 -9.05 27.70 -15.67
N ASP A 145 -8.05 27.26 -14.91
CA ASP A 145 -7.30 28.14 -14.01
C ASP A 145 -6.52 29.22 -14.78
N TRP A 146 -5.91 28.85 -15.90
CA TRP A 146 -5.19 29.78 -16.78
C TRP A 146 -6.12 30.85 -17.36
N GLN A 147 -7.30 30.45 -17.85
CA GLN A 147 -8.30 31.38 -18.36
C GLN A 147 -8.81 32.32 -17.26
N GLY A 148 -9.06 31.77 -16.06
CA GLY A 148 -9.44 32.55 -14.88
C GLY A 148 -8.37 33.61 -14.53
N LEU A 149 -7.10 33.19 -14.48
CA LEU A 149 -5.97 34.08 -14.21
C LEU A 149 -5.89 35.21 -15.24
N ARG A 150 -6.00 34.89 -16.54
CA ARG A 150 -5.99 35.88 -17.63
C ARG A 150 -7.13 36.89 -17.49
N CYS A 151 -8.35 36.41 -17.25
CA CYS A 151 -9.52 37.28 -17.06
C CYS A 151 -9.36 38.22 -15.85
N VAL A 152 -8.76 37.74 -14.75
CA VAL A 152 -8.53 38.59 -13.56
C VAL A 152 -7.48 39.66 -13.86
N LYS A 153 -6.39 39.31 -14.55
CA LYS A 153 -5.35 40.27 -14.95
C LYS A 153 -5.88 41.39 -15.84
N GLU A 154 -6.83 41.11 -16.72
CA GLU A 154 -7.45 42.13 -17.58
C GLU A 154 -8.33 43.12 -16.81
N LYS A 155 -8.90 42.70 -15.67
CA LYS A 155 -9.86 43.50 -14.89
C LYS A 155 -9.25 44.24 -13.71
N VAL A 156 -8.10 43.80 -13.21
CA VAL A 156 -7.48 44.36 -12.00
C VAL A 156 -6.54 45.51 -12.34
N SER A 157 -6.80 46.69 -11.76
CA SER A 157 -5.94 47.87 -11.90
C SER A 157 -4.94 48.06 -10.74
N GLU A 158 -5.07 47.30 -9.65
CA GLU A 158 -4.23 47.43 -8.46
C GLU A 158 -2.85 46.77 -8.65
N HIS A 159 -1.78 47.55 -8.44
CA HIS A 159 -0.41 47.11 -8.69
C HIS A 159 0.06 45.95 -7.78
N SER A 160 -0.36 45.93 -6.52
CA SER A 160 0.00 44.87 -5.55
C SER A 160 -0.55 43.51 -5.98
N ILE A 161 -1.82 43.48 -6.41
CA ILE A 161 -2.49 42.27 -6.89
C ILE A 161 -1.90 41.84 -8.23
N MET A 162 -1.64 42.78 -9.15
CA MET A 162 -1.00 42.47 -10.43
C MET A 162 0.36 41.76 -10.26
N HIS A 163 1.18 42.19 -9.30
CA HIS A 163 2.45 41.52 -8.99
C HIS A 163 2.23 40.05 -8.57
N GLN A 164 1.26 39.78 -7.69
CA GLN A 164 0.96 38.42 -7.25
C GLN A 164 0.44 37.54 -8.40
N LEU A 165 -0.40 38.09 -9.28
CA LEU A 165 -0.91 37.37 -10.46
C LEU A 165 0.21 37.01 -11.45
N ASN A 166 1.19 37.90 -11.65
CA ASN A 166 2.38 37.61 -12.46
C ASN A 166 3.22 36.48 -11.86
N LEU A 167 3.38 36.45 -10.52
CA LEU A 167 4.10 35.37 -9.85
C LEU A 167 3.36 34.02 -10.03
N CYS A 168 2.04 34.03 -9.89
CA CYS A 168 1.20 32.85 -10.07
C CYS A 168 1.27 32.32 -11.51
N GLU A 169 1.29 33.21 -12.52
CA GLU A 169 1.47 32.85 -13.93
C GLU A 169 2.79 32.10 -14.18
N VAL A 170 3.90 32.61 -13.62
CA VAL A 170 5.22 31.98 -13.74
C VAL A 170 5.23 30.61 -13.05
N GLN A 171 4.60 30.49 -11.89
CA GLN A 171 4.48 29.21 -11.18
C GLN A 171 3.67 28.18 -11.99
N MET A 172 2.55 28.59 -12.58
CA MET A 172 1.73 27.72 -13.44
C MET A 172 2.50 27.26 -14.69
N LEU A 173 3.23 28.16 -15.35
CA LEU A 173 4.07 27.80 -16.51
C LEU A 173 5.20 26.82 -16.13
N ASN A 174 5.80 26.97 -14.95
CA ASN A 174 6.83 26.05 -14.45
C ASN A 174 6.31 24.64 -14.18
N ILE A 175 5.02 24.49 -13.86
CA ILE A 175 4.38 23.17 -13.67
C ILE A 175 4.20 22.47 -15.02
N LEU A 176 4.06 23.22 -16.12
CA LEU A 176 3.77 22.68 -17.45
C LEU A 176 5.02 22.28 -18.25
N ILE A 177 6.18 22.87 -17.90
CA ILE A 177 7.46 22.66 -18.61
C ILE A 177 8.33 21.56 -17.96
N LYS A 178 8.00 21.12 -16.74
CA LYS A 178 8.69 20.02 -16.03
C LYS A 178 8.04 18.67 -16.27
#